data_AF-A0A1N6TJ47-F1
#
_entry.id   AF-A0A1N6TJ47-F1
#
_cell.length_a   1.000
_cell.length_b   1.000
_cell.length_c   1.000
_cell.angle_alpha   90.00
_cell.angle_beta   90.00
_cell.angle_gamma   90.00
#
_symmetry.space_group_name_H-M   'P 1'
#
loop_
_entity.id
_entity.type
_entity.pdbx_description
1 polymer ?
#
loop_
_entity_poly.entity_id
_entity_poly.type
_entity_poly.pdbx_seq_one_letter_code
_entity_poly.pdbx_strand_id
1 'polypeptide(L)'
;MTKTSKIIALAALSFAAVAGASAEEYQGVTAPVSALSRAEVNAQGVQAARAEQNLEYVGQQVAVAPAAPRSRAAVQAEAVAAAHNPTASLDARAFVNSTIPAQYTQGSLSVYRKAGL
;
A
#
# COMPACT_ATOMS: atom_id res chain seq x y z
N MET A 1 14.56 -14.70 85.91
CA MET A 1 14.03 -13.66 85.00
C MET A 1 12.82 -13.00 85.62
N THR A 2 12.82 -11.67 85.75
CA THR A 2 11.70 -10.89 86.30
C THR A 2 10.61 -10.65 85.23
N LYS A 3 9.36 -10.38 85.64
CA LYS A 3 8.25 -10.10 84.70
C LYS A 3 8.58 -8.96 83.73
N THR A 4 9.35 -7.97 84.19
CA THR A 4 9.82 -6.82 83.39
C THR A 4 10.67 -7.25 82.20
N SER A 5 11.60 -8.19 82.37
CA SER A 5 12.44 -8.67 81.26
C SER A 5 11.63 -9.38 80.17
N LYS A 6 10.54 -10.06 80.53
CA LYS A 6 9.66 -10.71 79.56
C LYS A 6 8.85 -9.70 78.75
N ILE A 7 8.38 -8.62 79.39
CA ILE A 7 7.65 -7.54 78.71
C ILE A 7 8.56 -6.81 77.73
N ILE A 8 9.80 -6.51 78.15
CA ILE A 8 10.79 -5.86 77.28
C ILE A 8 11.15 -6.77 76.09
N ALA A 9 11.34 -8.07 76.31
CA ALA A 9 11.62 -9.02 75.24
C ALA A 9 10.44 -9.14 74.25
N LEU A 10 9.20 -9.17 74.74
CA LEU A 10 8.01 -9.21 73.90
C LEU A 10 7.84 -7.92 73.08
N ALA A 11 8.11 -6.77 73.70
CA ALA A 11 8.07 -5.46 73.04
C ALA A 11 9.16 -5.36 71.94
N ALA A 12 10.38 -5.82 72.23
CA ALA A 12 11.46 -5.86 71.26
C ALA A 12 11.13 -6.78 70.08
N LEU A 13 10.54 -7.96 70.36
CA LEU A 13 10.13 -8.91 69.32
C LEU A 13 9.01 -8.36 68.44
N SER A 14 8.04 -7.65 69.02
CA SER A 14 6.94 -7.02 68.28
C SER A 14 7.40 -5.81 67.45
N PHE A 15 8.36 -5.02 67.95
CA PHE A 15 8.99 -3.95 67.15
C PHE A 15 9.82 -4.51 65.99
N ALA A 16 10.54 -5.61 66.20
CA ALA A 16 11.30 -6.28 65.14
C ALA A 16 10.39 -6.88 64.05
N ALA A 17 9.19 -7.37 64.42
CA ALA A 17 8.22 -7.90 63.47
C ALA A 17 7.64 -6.83 62.54
N VAL A 18 7.53 -5.56 62.99
CA VAL A 18 7.06 -4.44 62.16
C VAL A 18 8.10 -4.01 61.12
N ALA A 19 9.39 -4.24 61.36
CA ALA A 19 10.46 -3.89 60.42
C ALA A 19 10.55 -4.83 59.19
N GLY A 20 9.78 -5.92 59.16
CA GLY A 20 9.77 -6.90 58.05
C GLY A 20 8.73 -6.63 56.97
N ALA A 21 7.77 -5.72 57.20
CA ALA A 21 6.77 -5.34 56.21
C ALA A 21 7.37 -4.34 55.21
N SER A 22 8.28 -4.84 54.38
CA SER A 22 8.68 -4.13 53.16
C SER A 22 7.56 -4.30 52.15
N ALA A 23 6.84 -3.21 51.86
CA ALA A 23 6.04 -3.16 50.64
C ALA A 23 7.03 -3.32 49.47
N GLU A 24 6.75 -4.22 48.53
CA GLU A 24 7.49 -4.27 47.28
C GLU A 24 7.50 -2.85 46.70
N GLU A 25 8.67 -2.25 46.62
CA GLU A 25 8.81 -0.93 46.03
C GLU A 25 8.35 -1.06 44.58
N TYR A 26 7.26 -0.38 44.22
CA TYR A 26 6.83 -0.37 42.83
C TYR A 26 7.86 0.45 42.04
N GLN A 27 8.81 -0.22 41.39
CA GLN A 27 9.84 0.42 40.54
C GLN A 27 9.28 1.18 39.31
N GLY A 28 7.96 1.24 39.14
CA GLY A 28 7.33 1.81 37.96
C GLY A 28 7.54 0.93 36.72
N VAL A 29 7.02 1.40 35.59
CA VAL A 29 7.36 0.83 34.29
C VAL A 29 8.79 1.24 33.97
N THR A 30 9.74 0.32 34.13
CA THR A 30 11.12 0.52 33.67
C THR A 30 11.08 0.83 32.18
N ALA A 31 11.55 2.03 31.79
CA ALA A 31 11.63 2.38 30.38
C ALA A 31 12.50 1.32 29.66
N PRO A 32 12.07 0.83 28.49
CA PRO A 32 12.87 -0.14 27.75
C PRO A 32 14.24 0.49 27.46
N VAL A 33 15.29 -0.11 28.03
CA VAL A 33 16.67 0.25 27.70
C VAL A 33 16.90 -0.32 26.31
N SER A 34 16.74 0.50 25.28
CA SER A 34 17.13 0.10 23.94
C SER A 34 18.66 -0.01 23.90
N ALA A 35 19.17 -1.11 23.35
CA ALA A 35 20.60 -1.31 23.17
C ALA A 35 21.23 -0.25 22.25
N LEU A 36 20.42 0.42 21.43
CA LEU A 36 20.85 1.43 20.47
C LEU A 36 20.03 2.71 20.60
N SER A 37 20.71 3.84 20.51
CA SER A 37 20.09 5.15 20.37
C SER A 37 19.41 5.30 19.00
N ARG A 38 18.46 6.25 18.90
CA ARG A 38 17.81 6.58 17.62
C ARG A 38 18.81 7.03 16.55
N ALA A 39 19.91 7.66 16.96
CA ALA A 39 20.97 8.10 16.06
C ALA A 39 21.73 6.91 15.46
N GLU A 40 22.03 5.90 16.26
CA GLU A 40 22.69 4.66 15.80
C GLU A 40 21.79 3.87 14.84
N VAL A 41 20.49 3.76 15.14
CA VAL A 41 19.51 3.14 14.23
C VAL A 41 19.39 3.93 12.91
N ASN A 42 19.41 5.25 12.97
CA ASN A 42 19.38 6.09 11.76
C ASN A 42 20.63 5.87 10.91
N ALA A 43 21.81 5.87 11.53
CA ALA A 43 23.07 5.62 10.84
C ALA A 43 23.09 4.24 10.18
N GLN A 44 22.64 3.20 10.88
CA GLN A 44 22.51 1.84 10.31
C GLN A 44 21.50 1.80 9.16
N GLY A 45 20.36 2.49 9.29
CA GLY A 45 19.35 2.59 8.23
C GLY A 45 19.88 3.26 6.97
N VAL A 46 20.66 4.34 7.10
CA VAL A 46 21.31 5.01 5.96
C VAL A 46 22.35 4.09 5.32
N GLN A 47 23.14 3.37 6.10
CA GLN A 47 24.11 2.41 5.56
C GLN A 47 23.42 1.24 4.85
N ALA A 48 22.34 0.69 5.41
CA ALA A 48 21.54 -0.37 4.77
C ALA A 48 20.84 0.10 3.49
N ALA A 49 20.40 1.36 3.44
CA ALA A 49 19.82 1.94 2.23
C ALA A 49 20.86 2.18 1.12
N ARG A 50 22.13 2.41 1.49
CA ARG A 50 23.25 2.61 0.57
C ARG A 50 23.95 1.32 0.18
N ALA A 51 23.90 0.30 1.05
CA ALA A 51 24.36 -1.03 0.72
C ALA A 51 23.62 -1.44 -0.55
N GLU A 52 24.39 -1.76 -1.60
CA GLU A 52 23.86 -2.14 -2.89
C GLU A 52 22.79 -3.19 -2.66
N GLN A 53 21.52 -2.77 -2.81
CA GLN A 53 20.42 -3.69 -2.75
C GLN A 53 20.59 -4.49 -4.03
N ASN A 54 21.15 -5.68 -3.90
CA ASN A 54 21.10 -6.71 -4.93
C ASN A 54 19.64 -7.17 -5.03
N LEU A 55 18.78 -6.23 -5.42
CA LEU A 55 17.45 -6.47 -5.91
C LEU A 55 17.70 -7.22 -7.19
N GLU A 56 17.69 -8.55 -7.08
CA GLU A 56 17.43 -9.41 -8.22
C GLU A 56 16.32 -8.70 -9.03
N TYR A 57 16.67 -8.34 -10.26
CA TYR A 57 15.86 -7.54 -11.18
C TYR A 57 14.54 -8.27 -11.47
N VAL A 58 13.58 -8.22 -10.55
CA VAL A 58 12.30 -8.95 -10.64
C VAL A 58 11.12 -7.98 -10.75
N GLY A 59 11.36 -6.67 -10.70
CA GLY A 59 10.29 -5.65 -10.69
C GLY A 59 10.31 -4.61 -11.82
N GLN A 60 11.42 -4.44 -12.54
CA GLN A 60 11.52 -3.47 -13.65
C GLN A 60 11.36 -4.20 -14.98
N GLN A 61 10.29 -4.98 -15.13
CA GLN A 61 9.80 -5.30 -16.47
C GLN A 61 9.17 -4.01 -17.01
N VAL A 62 10.00 -3.07 -17.49
CA VAL A 62 9.51 -2.06 -18.42
C VAL A 62 8.89 -2.87 -19.54
N ALA A 63 7.55 -2.84 -19.62
CA ALA A 63 6.82 -3.58 -20.64
C ALA A 63 7.50 -3.29 -21.98
N VAL A 64 8.01 -4.35 -22.62
CA VAL A 64 8.70 -4.22 -23.90
C VAL A 64 7.77 -3.46 -24.83
N ALA A 65 8.28 -2.37 -25.42
CA ALA A 65 7.49 -1.58 -26.35
C ALA A 65 6.89 -2.50 -27.42
N PRO A 66 5.62 -2.32 -27.79
CA PRO A 66 4.96 -3.18 -28.77
C PRO A 66 5.78 -3.22 -30.07
N ALA A 67 5.83 -4.39 -30.72
CA ALA A 67 6.63 -4.61 -31.93
C ALA A 67 6.33 -3.62 -33.08
N ALA A 68 5.16 -2.99 -33.06
CA ALA A 68 4.78 -1.91 -33.95
C ALA A 68 4.10 -0.78 -33.15
N PRO A 69 4.86 0.19 -32.60
CA PRO A 69 4.27 1.28 -31.86
C PRO A 69 3.54 2.24 -32.82
N ARG A 70 2.23 2.40 -32.63
CA ARG A 70 1.46 3.43 -33.32
C ARG A 70 1.75 4.79 -32.70
N SER A 71 1.86 5.82 -33.53
CA SER A 71 2.02 7.20 -33.02
C SER A 71 0.76 7.63 -32.27
N ARG A 72 0.94 8.39 -31.18
CA ARG A 72 -0.19 8.96 -30.42
C ARG A 72 -1.09 9.81 -31.33
N ALA A 73 -0.51 10.54 -32.28
CA ALA A 73 -1.24 11.35 -33.25
C ALA A 73 -2.16 10.48 -34.14
N ALA A 74 -1.67 9.33 -34.62
CA ALA A 74 -2.48 8.42 -35.42
C ALA A 74 -3.64 7.83 -34.61
N VAL A 75 -3.41 7.47 -33.34
CA VAL A 75 -4.46 6.98 -32.44
C VAL A 75 -5.50 8.08 -32.16
N GLN A 76 -5.07 9.31 -31.92
CA GLN A 76 -5.98 10.44 -31.71
C GLN A 76 -6.83 10.74 -32.95
N ALA A 77 -6.24 10.75 -34.14
CA ALA A 77 -6.97 10.98 -35.38
C ALA A 77 -8.05 9.90 -35.63
N GLU A 78 -7.71 8.63 -35.37
CA GLU A 78 -8.66 7.52 -35.48
C GLU A 78 -9.78 7.64 -34.43
N ALA A 79 -9.45 7.96 -33.18
CA ALA A 79 -10.44 8.16 -32.13
C ALA A 79 -11.42 9.29 -32.46
N VAL A 80 -10.93 10.40 -33.00
CA VAL A 80 -11.78 11.53 -33.44
C VAL A 80 -12.67 11.11 -34.62
N ALA A 81 -12.13 10.37 -35.60
CA ALA A 81 -12.92 9.86 -36.72
C ALA A 81 -14.01 8.89 -36.27
N ALA A 82 -13.70 8.00 -35.31
CA ALA A 82 -14.65 7.08 -34.71
C ALA A 82 -15.74 7.82 -33.91
N ALA A 83 -15.37 8.84 -33.13
CA ALA A 83 -16.33 9.67 -32.39
C ALA A 83 -17.30 10.43 -33.30
N HIS A 84 -16.85 10.81 -34.50
CA HIS A 84 -17.68 11.47 -35.51
C HIS A 84 -18.43 10.51 -36.44
N ASN A 85 -18.40 9.19 -36.18
CA ASN A 85 -19.12 8.22 -37.01
C ASN A 85 -20.65 8.30 -36.76
N PRO A 86 -21.45 8.82 -37.71
CA PRO A 86 -22.90 8.95 -37.52
C PRO A 86 -23.64 7.61 -37.56
N THR A 87 -22.96 6.54 -37.99
CA THR A 87 -23.52 5.20 -38.13
C THR A 87 -23.18 4.28 -36.95
N ALA A 88 -22.42 4.75 -35.96
CA ALA A 88 -21.93 3.95 -34.85
C ALA A 88 -23.06 3.29 -34.02
N SER A 89 -24.24 3.92 -33.96
CA SER A 89 -25.41 3.41 -33.24
C SER A 89 -26.43 2.70 -34.14
N LEU A 90 -26.15 2.56 -35.45
CA LEU A 90 -27.09 1.98 -36.40
C LEU A 90 -26.83 0.48 -36.60
N ASP A 91 -27.84 -0.33 -36.30
CA ASP A 91 -27.90 -1.76 -36.66
C ASP A 91 -28.75 -1.96 -37.92
N ALA A 92 -28.61 -3.11 -38.60
CA ALA A 92 -29.45 -3.44 -39.75
C ALA A 92 -30.95 -3.36 -39.43
N ARG A 93 -31.34 -3.71 -38.19
CA ARG A 93 -32.71 -3.65 -37.69
C ARG A 93 -33.28 -2.24 -37.54
N ALA A 94 -32.44 -1.20 -37.59
CA ALA A 94 -32.90 0.19 -37.62
C ALA A 94 -33.57 0.54 -38.96
N PHE A 95 -33.40 -0.29 -39.98
CA PHE A 95 -33.97 -0.09 -41.32
C PHE A 95 -35.17 -1.00 -41.56
N VAL A 96 -36.07 -0.53 -42.43
CA VAL A 96 -37.25 -1.30 -42.87
C VAL A 96 -36.80 -2.63 -43.48
N ASN A 97 -37.46 -3.72 -43.08
CA ASN A 97 -37.12 -5.09 -43.50
C ASN A 97 -35.67 -5.49 -43.23
N SER A 98 -35.02 -4.86 -42.23
CA SER A 98 -33.59 -5.06 -41.91
C SER A 98 -32.64 -4.88 -43.10
N THR A 99 -33.06 -4.11 -44.11
CA THR A 99 -32.32 -3.93 -45.36
C THR A 99 -31.56 -2.60 -45.32
N ILE A 100 -30.23 -2.66 -45.27
CA ILE A 100 -29.37 -1.48 -45.22
C ILE A 100 -29.36 -0.78 -46.59
N PRO A 101 -29.72 0.51 -46.67
CA PRO A 101 -29.66 1.26 -47.92
C PRO A 101 -28.23 1.35 -48.48
N ALA A 102 -28.08 1.33 -49.81
CA ALA A 102 -26.79 1.32 -50.49
C ALA A 102 -25.87 2.51 -50.11
N GLN A 103 -26.45 3.63 -49.67
CA GLN A 103 -25.73 4.81 -49.20
C GLN A 103 -24.84 4.52 -47.98
N TYR A 104 -25.20 3.53 -47.16
CA TYR A 104 -24.46 3.12 -45.96
C TYR A 104 -23.42 2.01 -46.23
N THR A 105 -23.51 1.31 -47.36
CA THR A 105 -22.60 0.21 -47.72
C THR A 105 -21.59 0.59 -48.80
N GLN A 106 -21.94 1.54 -49.68
CA GLN A 106 -21.12 1.95 -50.83
C GLN A 106 -21.00 3.48 -51.00
N GLY A 107 -21.72 4.28 -50.20
CA GLY A 107 -21.74 5.74 -50.29
C GLY A 107 -20.79 6.45 -49.33
N SER A 108 -20.92 7.78 -49.18
CA SER A 108 -20.10 8.60 -48.27
C SER A 108 -20.11 8.15 -46.81
N LEU A 109 -21.17 7.45 -46.38
CA LEU A 109 -21.30 6.90 -45.03
C LEU A 109 -20.61 5.53 -44.86
N SER A 110 -20.17 4.88 -45.94
CA SER A 110 -19.45 3.59 -45.90
C SER A 110 -18.03 3.71 -45.35
N VAL A 111 -17.41 4.89 -45.50
CA VAL A 111 -16.04 5.19 -45.06
C VAL A 111 -15.89 5.03 -43.55
N TYR A 112 -16.92 5.41 -42.79
CA TYR A 112 -16.90 5.34 -41.33
C TYR A 112 -16.99 3.92 -40.76
N ARG A 113 -17.51 2.96 -41.54
CA ARG A 113 -17.56 1.53 -41.14
C ARG A 113 -16.20 0.84 -41.31
N LYS A 114 -15.35 1.31 -42.23
CA LYS A 114 -14.04 0.70 -42.51
C LYS A 114 -12.89 1.19 -41.62
N ALA A 115 -13.09 2.26 -40.84
CA ALA A 115 -12.07 2.82 -39.97
C ALA A 115 -11.93 2.12 -38.60
N GLY A 116 -12.63 1.00 -38.37
CA GLY A 116 -12.62 0.23 -37.12
C GLY A 116 -11.98 -1.16 -37.24
N LEU A 117 -11.10 -1.38 -38.22
CA LEU A 117 -10.34 -2.63 -38.41
C LEU A 117 -8.84 -2.33 -38.47
#